data_AF-A0A7C9HL72-F1
#
_entry.id   AF-A0A7C9HL72-F1
#
_cell.length_a   1.000
_cell.length_b   1.000
_cell.length_c   1.000
_cell.angle_alpha   90.00
_cell.angle_beta   90.00
_cell.angle_gamma   90.00
#
_symmetry.space_group_name_H-M   'P 1'
#
loop_
_entity.id
_entity.type
_entity.pdbx_description
1 polymer ?
#
loop_
_entity_poly.entity_id
_entity_poly.type
_entity_poly.pdbx_seq_one_letter_code
_entity_poly.pdbx_strand_id
1 'polypeptide(L)'
;MIRTRAVVRVLAAPAARDPYAGPVGSGRGTRRIGRAEHPRRPRRGARAALPAPGRDRALPASADGAGVLVVLNRSAGTSVVRSDPANVLRERLPRAELRFLEPGEEPGAVVAEALARPVPPRIVGVCGGDGSVGAVAHVARAAGVPLLVVPGGTFNHFARTAGVASADDAVDALQAGEGVRADVAELAFGETPPITVLNSASVGVYPDVIALRERLRPRFGKWLAGLLAAERMLRRSEPVAVVVGGRRAEVWALFVGVGRNDRGIHAPLQRRELDDGVLDVRVLHRGSRTGAIAALAFGQRTASVLRRLRLVPERVEAFTSTGLTIDVRPRNGLPPGFVHDGEVALDAPAAASADLSAPGYRTRVRVVPAAMDVYRPAARPVAG
;
A
#
# COMPACT_ATOMS: atom_id res chain seq x y z
N MET A 1 23.88 -29.20 -44.99
CA MET A 1 22.75 -29.22 -44.02
C MET A 1 23.15 -30.09 -42.84
N ILE A 2 23.66 -29.48 -41.76
CA ILE A 2 24.05 -30.18 -40.53
C ILE A 2 23.45 -29.39 -39.37
N ARG A 3 22.51 -30.01 -38.65
CA ARG A 3 21.82 -29.45 -37.48
C ARG A 3 22.68 -29.67 -36.24
N THR A 4 23.26 -28.61 -35.68
CA THR A 4 23.97 -28.69 -34.40
C THR A 4 23.00 -28.30 -33.27
N ARG A 5 22.53 -29.31 -32.51
CA ARG A 5 21.82 -29.14 -31.23
C ARG A 5 22.84 -28.83 -30.14
N ALA A 6 22.81 -27.63 -29.57
CA ALA A 6 23.55 -27.31 -28.36
C ALA A 6 22.78 -27.79 -27.12
N VAL A 7 23.38 -28.72 -26.37
CA VAL A 7 22.91 -29.26 -25.10
C VAL A 7 23.29 -28.28 -23.99
N VAL A 8 22.32 -27.68 -23.31
CA VAL A 8 22.56 -26.88 -22.11
C VAL A 8 22.55 -27.81 -20.90
N ARG A 9 23.73 -27.97 -20.30
CA ARG A 9 24.01 -28.78 -19.11
C ARG A 9 23.55 -28.01 -17.87
N VAL A 10 22.53 -28.51 -17.18
CA VAL A 10 22.10 -28.00 -15.86
C VAL A 10 23.08 -28.52 -14.81
N LEU A 11 23.79 -27.60 -14.15
CA LEU A 11 24.63 -27.91 -12.99
C LEU A 11 23.74 -28.08 -11.76
N ALA A 12 23.79 -29.28 -11.17
CA ALA A 12 23.13 -29.62 -9.92
C ALA A 12 23.90 -29.01 -8.73
N ALA A 13 23.19 -28.30 -7.86
CA ALA A 13 23.70 -27.87 -6.55
C ALA A 13 23.37 -28.94 -5.49
N PRO A 14 24.23 -29.13 -4.47
CA PRO A 14 24.15 -30.26 -3.54
C PRO A 14 23.01 -30.11 -2.53
N ALA A 15 22.42 -31.26 -2.16
CA ALA A 15 21.35 -31.41 -1.20
C ALA A 15 21.80 -31.02 0.22
N ALA A 16 21.12 -30.04 0.82
CA ALA A 16 21.21 -29.75 2.24
C ALA A 16 20.25 -30.67 3.03
N ARG A 17 20.80 -31.34 4.05
CA ARG A 17 20.10 -32.24 4.96
C ARG A 17 19.12 -31.48 5.87
N ASP A 18 17.92 -32.03 6.01
CA ASP A 18 16.89 -31.60 6.96
C ASP A 18 17.23 -32.09 8.38
N PRO A 19 17.40 -31.20 9.39
CA PRO A 19 17.74 -31.58 10.75
C PRO A 19 16.53 -31.81 11.68
N TYR A 20 15.29 -31.95 11.18
CA TYR A 20 14.10 -32.13 12.04
C TYR A 20 13.27 -33.40 11.75
N ALA A 21 13.92 -34.54 11.55
CA ALA A 21 13.26 -35.84 11.59
C ALA A 21 13.20 -36.38 13.04
N GLY A 22 12.12 -36.04 13.77
CA GLY A 22 11.77 -36.67 15.04
C GLY A 22 10.83 -37.88 14.84
N PRO A 23 10.91 -38.94 15.67
CA PRO A 23 10.25 -40.21 15.40
C PRO A 23 8.75 -40.20 15.74
N VAL A 24 7.96 -40.87 14.88
CA VAL A 24 6.53 -41.13 15.07
C VAL A 24 6.36 -42.30 16.04
N GLY A 25 5.88 -42.01 17.25
CA GLY A 25 5.47 -43.02 18.24
C GLY A 25 3.96 -43.27 18.17
N SER A 26 3.59 -44.54 17.99
CA SER A 26 2.22 -45.06 18.07
C SER A 26 1.79 -45.25 19.54
N GLY A 27 0.59 -44.81 19.89
CA GLY A 27 0.01 -45.04 21.23
C GLY A 27 -1.51 -44.95 21.22
N ARG A 28 -2.17 -46.11 21.34
CA ARG A 28 -3.61 -46.26 21.62
C ARG A 28 -3.86 -45.98 23.12
N GLY A 29 -4.98 -45.34 23.49
CA GLY A 29 -5.40 -45.31 24.89
C GLY A 29 -6.54 -44.35 25.26
N THR A 30 -7.77 -44.89 25.25
CA THR A 30 -8.91 -44.63 26.16
C THR A 30 -9.47 -43.21 26.37
N ARG A 31 -10.74 -43.06 25.96
CA ARG A 31 -11.68 -42.00 26.37
C ARG A 31 -11.95 -42.04 27.88
N ARG A 32 -11.83 -40.91 28.56
CA ARG A 32 -12.58 -40.61 29.80
C ARG A 32 -13.49 -39.41 29.55
N ILE A 33 -14.78 -39.60 29.80
CA ILE A 33 -15.82 -38.58 29.76
C ILE A 33 -15.78 -37.86 31.11
N GLY A 34 -15.33 -36.61 31.12
CA GLY A 34 -15.37 -35.71 32.27
C GLY A 34 -16.46 -34.64 32.07
N ARG A 35 -17.19 -34.36 33.15
CA ARG A 35 -18.38 -33.49 33.25
C ARG A 35 -18.23 -32.12 32.59
N ALA A 36 -19.34 -31.65 32.06
CA ALA A 36 -19.52 -30.34 31.44
C ALA A 36 -19.28 -29.18 32.42
N GLU A 37 -18.31 -28.33 32.10
CA GLU A 37 -18.20 -26.97 32.61
C GLU A 37 -18.62 -26.01 31.49
N HIS A 38 -19.58 -25.14 31.77
CA HIS A 38 -20.03 -24.11 30.84
C HIS A 38 -18.84 -23.23 30.39
N PRO A 39 -18.60 -23.05 29.07
CA PRO A 39 -17.58 -22.12 28.62
C PRO A 39 -18.02 -20.70 28.97
N ARG A 40 -17.36 -20.13 29.99
CA ARG A 40 -17.40 -18.70 30.27
C ARG A 40 -16.98 -17.98 28.99
N ARG A 41 -17.86 -17.07 28.51
CA ARG A 41 -17.59 -16.22 27.35
C ARG A 41 -16.19 -15.60 27.48
N PRO A 42 -15.28 -15.76 26.50
CA PRO A 42 -14.01 -15.07 26.55
C PRO A 42 -14.28 -13.56 26.57
N ARG A 43 -13.78 -12.89 27.61
CA ARG A 43 -13.68 -11.43 27.66
C ARG A 43 -13.03 -10.97 26.35
N ARG A 44 -13.62 -9.96 25.69
CA ARG A 44 -13.05 -9.30 24.51
C ARG A 44 -11.58 -8.99 24.81
N GLY A 45 -10.68 -9.76 24.21
CA GLY A 45 -9.24 -9.58 24.37
C GLY A 45 -8.87 -8.17 23.94
N ALA A 46 -7.99 -7.55 24.74
CA ALA A 46 -7.30 -6.33 24.37
C ALA A 46 -6.84 -6.42 22.91
N ARG A 47 -7.14 -5.39 22.11
CA ARG A 47 -6.53 -5.24 20.78
C ARG A 47 -5.02 -5.36 20.97
N ALA A 48 -4.41 -6.36 20.35
CA ALA A 48 -2.96 -6.46 20.30
C ALA A 48 -2.43 -5.12 19.77
N ALA A 49 -1.61 -4.45 20.58
CA ALA A 49 -0.90 -3.25 20.15
C ALA A 49 -0.08 -3.63 18.92
N LEU A 50 -0.28 -2.92 17.81
CA LEU A 50 0.55 -3.10 16.63
C LEU A 50 1.97 -2.66 17.01
N PRO A 51 3.02 -3.46 16.74
CA PRO A 51 4.39 -3.02 16.97
C PRO A 51 4.62 -1.75 16.15
N ALA A 52 5.07 -0.68 16.81
CA ALA A 52 5.13 0.63 16.20
C ALA A 52 6.42 0.77 15.37
N PRO A 53 6.33 0.95 14.05
CA PRO A 53 7.51 1.00 13.21
C PRO A 53 8.10 2.41 13.15
N GLY A 54 9.34 2.51 13.59
CA GLY A 54 10.19 3.69 13.45
C GLY A 54 10.44 4.48 14.73
N ARG A 55 11.53 5.27 14.72
CA ARG A 55 12.00 6.01 15.90
C ARG A 55 11.06 7.14 16.29
N ASP A 56 10.60 7.12 17.54
CA ASP A 56 9.76 8.19 18.10
C ASP A 56 10.47 9.54 18.02
N ARG A 57 9.71 10.59 17.70
CA ARG A 57 10.16 11.96 17.51
C ARG A 57 9.15 12.93 18.09
N ALA A 58 9.65 13.95 18.78
CA ALA A 58 8.85 15.09 19.20
C ALA A 58 8.51 15.98 17.99
N LEU A 59 7.23 16.22 17.79
CA LEU A 59 6.65 17.12 16.79
C LEU A 59 5.97 18.31 17.50
N PRO A 60 5.64 19.39 16.78
CA PRO A 60 4.91 20.52 17.36
C PRO A 60 3.55 20.10 17.93
N ALA A 61 3.41 20.09 19.25
CA ALA A 61 2.14 19.77 19.89
C ALA A 61 1.09 20.86 19.64
N SER A 62 -0.18 20.46 19.50
CA SER A 62 -1.32 21.38 19.47
C SER A 62 -2.45 20.86 20.34
N ALA A 63 -2.58 21.43 21.54
CA ALA A 63 -3.54 20.97 22.55
C ALA A 63 -5.00 21.20 22.12
N ASP A 64 -5.31 22.35 21.51
CA ASP A 64 -6.66 22.78 21.14
C ASP A 64 -6.87 22.91 19.63
N GLY A 65 -5.86 22.55 18.82
CA GLY A 65 -5.90 22.67 17.36
C GLY A 65 -5.38 23.99 16.79
N ALA A 66 -4.86 24.91 17.61
CA ALA A 66 -4.32 26.17 17.13
C ALA A 66 -3.21 25.99 16.07
N GLY A 67 -3.44 26.55 14.88
CA GLY A 67 -2.52 26.45 13.73
C GLY A 67 -2.57 25.11 13.00
N VAL A 68 -3.61 24.29 13.22
CA VAL A 68 -3.87 23.04 12.52
C VAL A 68 -4.96 23.25 11.48
N LEU A 69 -4.72 22.83 10.24
CA LEU A 69 -5.75 22.66 9.22
C LEU A 69 -6.02 21.16 9.06
N VAL A 70 -7.28 20.73 9.09
CA VAL A 70 -7.67 19.36 8.73
C VAL A 70 -8.65 19.40 7.57
N VAL A 71 -8.29 18.76 6.46
CA VAL A 71 -9.16 18.60 5.30
C VAL A 71 -9.95 17.29 5.43
N LEU A 72 -11.28 17.33 5.27
CA LEU A 72 -12.16 16.19 5.45
C LEU A 72 -12.83 15.80 4.13
N ASN A 73 -12.53 14.60 3.64
CA ASN A 73 -13.14 14.04 2.44
C ASN A 73 -14.30 13.10 2.80
N ARG A 74 -15.54 13.61 2.80
CA ARG A 74 -16.75 12.81 3.11
C ARG A 74 -17.07 11.74 2.07
N SER A 75 -16.56 11.88 0.84
CA SER A 75 -16.80 10.91 -0.23
C SER A 75 -16.01 9.60 -0.05
N ALA A 76 -14.97 9.59 0.80
CA ALA A 76 -14.04 8.47 0.94
C ALA A 76 -14.57 7.28 1.77
N GLY A 77 -15.71 7.40 2.45
CA GLY A 77 -16.17 6.39 3.39
C GLY A 77 -17.63 6.47 3.82
N THR A 78 -18.55 5.96 2.98
CA THR A 78 -19.92 5.60 3.40
C THR A 78 -19.94 4.21 4.04
N SER A 79 -19.44 4.09 5.27
CA SER A 79 -19.62 2.87 6.09
C SER A 79 -20.27 3.22 7.42
N VAL A 80 -21.47 2.69 7.60
CA VAL A 80 -22.55 3.08 8.52
C VAL A 80 -22.28 2.70 10.00
N VAL A 81 -21.03 2.52 10.45
CA VAL A 81 -20.76 1.93 11.79
C VAL A 81 -19.62 2.60 12.59
N ARG A 82 -19.32 3.89 12.37
CA ARG A 82 -18.38 4.62 13.24
C ARG A 82 -18.92 6.01 13.60
N SER A 83 -18.56 6.48 14.78
CA SER A 83 -18.66 7.90 15.14
C SER A 83 -17.98 8.73 14.07
N ASP A 84 -18.64 9.80 13.62
CA ASP A 84 -18.09 10.73 12.63
C ASP A 84 -16.76 11.31 13.17
N PRO A 85 -15.61 11.06 12.53
CA PRO A 85 -14.32 11.61 12.94
C PRO A 85 -14.35 13.13 13.13
N ALA A 86 -15.22 13.83 12.38
CA ALA A 86 -15.37 15.27 12.48
C ALA A 86 -15.89 15.72 13.85
N ASN A 87 -16.68 14.90 14.56
CA ASN A 87 -17.16 15.26 15.89
C ASN A 87 -16.01 15.25 16.91
N VAL A 88 -15.17 14.22 16.88
CA VAL A 88 -13.97 14.15 17.74
C VAL A 88 -13.04 15.33 17.46
N LEU A 89 -12.82 15.66 16.19
CA LEU A 89 -11.98 16.79 15.80
C LEU A 89 -12.57 18.13 16.28
N ARG A 90 -13.88 18.36 16.14
CA ARG A 90 -14.52 19.59 16.62
C ARG A 90 -14.47 19.73 18.14
N GLU A 91 -14.72 18.63 18.85
CA GLU A 91 -14.77 18.60 20.31
C GLU A 91 -13.39 18.80 20.92
N ARG A 92 -12.38 18.10 20.40
CA ARG A 92 -11.04 18.06 21.00
C ARG A 92 -10.06 19.08 20.41
N LEU A 93 -10.32 19.55 19.19
CA LEU A 93 -9.50 20.57 18.51
C LEU A 93 -10.36 21.77 18.10
N PRO A 94 -10.98 22.50 19.06
CA PRO A 94 -11.93 23.57 18.77
C PRO A 94 -11.33 24.75 17.99
N ARG A 95 -10.00 24.89 17.95
CA ARG A 95 -9.28 25.94 17.20
C ARG A 95 -8.62 25.45 15.92
N ALA A 96 -8.80 24.16 15.57
CA ALA A 96 -8.40 23.66 14.28
C ALA A 96 -9.35 24.17 13.19
N GLU A 97 -8.79 24.54 12.05
CA GLU A 97 -9.56 24.83 10.85
C GLU A 97 -9.98 23.50 10.21
N LEU A 98 -11.28 23.20 10.21
CA LEU A 98 -11.82 21.99 9.60
C LEU A 98 -12.45 22.32 8.25
N ARG A 99 -11.80 21.92 7.16
CA ARG A 99 -12.28 22.16 5.79
C ARG A 99 -12.88 20.90 5.19
N PHE A 100 -14.20 20.89 5.01
CA PHE A 100 -14.89 19.81 4.30
C PHE A 100 -14.77 20.01 2.81
N LEU A 101 -14.26 19.01 2.08
CA LEU A 101 -14.16 19.08 0.63
C LEU A 101 -15.53 19.01 -0.03
N GLU A 102 -15.72 19.87 -1.01
CA GLU A 102 -16.84 19.85 -1.94
C GLU A 102 -16.57 18.86 -3.09
N PRO A 103 -17.63 18.36 -3.76
CA PRO A 103 -17.46 17.50 -4.91
C PRO A 103 -16.61 18.17 -6.00
N GLY A 104 -15.53 17.49 -6.41
CA GLY A 104 -14.60 17.98 -7.44
C GLY A 104 -13.41 18.78 -6.90
N GLU A 105 -13.38 19.09 -5.60
CA GLU A 105 -12.18 19.68 -4.99
C GLU A 105 -11.10 18.63 -4.76
N GLU A 106 -9.87 18.98 -5.15
CA GLU A 106 -8.70 18.14 -4.90
C GLU A 106 -8.10 18.46 -3.51
N PRO A 107 -7.95 17.46 -2.62
CA PRO A 107 -7.44 17.68 -1.26
C PRO A 107 -6.10 18.42 -1.22
N GLY A 108 -5.19 18.08 -2.14
CA GLY A 108 -3.87 18.71 -2.24
C GLY A 108 -3.95 20.19 -2.62
N ALA A 109 -4.84 20.56 -3.55
CA ALA A 109 -5.01 21.95 -3.98
C ALA A 109 -5.51 22.84 -2.83
N VAL A 110 -6.53 22.38 -2.09
CA VAL A 110 -7.06 23.09 -0.92
C VAL A 110 -5.97 23.31 0.15
N VAL A 111 -5.12 22.31 0.39
CA VAL A 111 -3.99 22.44 1.32
C VAL A 111 -2.93 23.41 0.79
N ALA A 112 -2.61 23.36 -0.50
CA ALA A 112 -1.62 24.25 -1.12
C ALA A 112 -2.07 25.72 -1.02
N GLU A 113 -3.34 26.00 -1.31
CA GLU A 113 -3.93 27.32 -1.14
C GLU A 113 -3.84 27.78 0.32
N ALA A 114 -4.16 26.90 1.27
CA ALA A 114 -4.09 27.22 2.68
C ALA A 114 -2.67 27.51 3.18
N LEU A 115 -1.66 26.84 2.65
CA LEU A 115 -0.24 27.05 2.94
C LEU A 115 0.34 28.31 2.27
N ALA A 116 -0.31 28.81 1.21
CA ALA A 116 0.07 30.06 0.55
C ALA A 116 -0.48 31.32 1.24
N ARG A 117 -1.32 31.17 2.28
CA ARG A 117 -1.90 32.30 3.03
C ARG A 117 -0.82 33.05 3.83
N PRO A 118 -1.02 34.36 4.15
CA PRO A 118 -0.07 35.13 4.95
C PRO A 118 0.24 34.52 6.32
N VAL A 119 -0.74 33.84 6.91
CA VAL A 119 -0.59 33.05 8.14
C VAL A 119 -0.91 31.60 7.80
N PRO A 120 0.09 30.81 7.37
CA PRO A 120 -0.14 29.42 6.98
C PRO A 120 -0.35 28.53 8.20
N PRO A 121 -1.07 27.40 8.05
CA PRO A 121 -1.14 26.39 9.11
C PRO A 121 0.25 25.78 9.34
N ARG A 122 0.57 25.51 10.60
CA ARG A 122 1.83 24.87 11.01
C ARG A 122 1.79 23.35 10.90
N ILE A 123 0.57 22.80 10.87
CA ILE A 123 0.28 21.38 10.82
C ILE A 123 -0.86 21.18 9.85
N VAL A 124 -0.71 20.21 8.95
CA VAL A 124 -1.74 19.85 7.98
C VAL A 124 -2.24 18.45 8.29
N GLY A 125 -3.55 18.29 8.30
CA GLY A 125 -4.24 17.04 8.54
C GLY A 125 -5.19 16.67 7.43
N VAL A 126 -5.47 15.38 7.32
CA VAL A 126 -6.40 14.84 6.34
C VAL A 126 -7.23 13.71 6.96
N CYS A 127 -8.54 13.82 6.83
CA CYS A 127 -9.50 12.78 7.15
C CYS A 127 -10.06 12.21 5.84
N GLY A 128 -9.52 11.09 5.36
CA GLY A 128 -9.87 10.52 4.07
C GLY A 128 -9.31 9.12 3.84
N GLY A 129 -9.42 8.64 2.60
CA GLY A 129 -8.79 7.41 2.14
C GLY A 129 -7.36 7.62 1.63
N ASP A 130 -6.71 6.55 1.17
CA ASP A 130 -5.28 6.57 0.82
C ASP A 130 -4.92 7.58 -0.28
N GLY A 131 -5.78 7.79 -1.29
CA GLY A 131 -5.56 8.82 -2.33
C GLY A 131 -5.53 10.24 -1.76
N SER A 132 -6.53 10.61 -0.95
CA SER A 132 -6.54 11.92 -0.28
C SER A 132 -5.35 12.11 0.66
N VAL A 133 -4.92 11.04 1.35
CA VAL A 133 -3.71 11.07 2.17
C VAL A 133 -2.46 11.29 1.32
N GLY A 134 -2.34 10.61 0.17
CA GLY A 134 -1.25 10.79 -0.80
C GLY A 134 -1.16 12.23 -1.32
N ALA A 135 -2.29 12.79 -1.77
CA ALA A 135 -2.36 14.16 -2.29
C ALA A 135 -1.95 15.20 -1.24
N VAL A 136 -2.49 15.09 -0.01
CA VAL A 136 -2.13 16.02 1.07
C VAL A 136 -0.68 15.83 1.53
N ALA A 137 -0.20 14.59 1.61
CA ALA A 137 1.19 14.30 1.98
C ALA A 137 2.19 14.87 0.98
N HIS A 138 1.89 14.84 -0.31
CA HIS A 138 2.75 15.42 -1.34
C HIS A 138 2.98 16.92 -1.08
N VAL A 139 1.90 17.66 -0.82
CA VAL A 139 1.95 19.10 -0.55
C VAL A 139 2.58 19.39 0.83
N ALA A 140 2.20 18.65 1.87
CA ALA A 140 2.74 18.81 3.21
C ALA A 140 4.27 18.60 3.24
N ARG A 141 4.75 17.56 2.54
CA ARG A 141 6.17 17.28 2.36
C ARG A 141 6.89 18.42 1.64
N ALA A 142 6.33 18.92 0.54
CA ALA A 142 6.93 20.01 -0.23
C ALA A 142 7.06 21.30 0.61
N ALA A 143 6.09 21.56 1.50
CA ALA A 143 6.10 22.69 2.42
C ALA A 143 6.87 22.45 3.73
N GLY A 144 7.37 21.23 3.97
CA GLY A 144 8.09 20.88 5.21
C GLY A 144 7.21 20.90 6.46
N VAL A 145 5.89 20.72 6.33
CA VAL A 145 4.95 20.75 7.46
C VAL A 145 4.58 19.32 7.92
N PRO A 146 4.47 19.06 9.22
CA PRO A 146 4.07 17.74 9.73
C PRO A 146 2.66 17.35 9.30
N LEU A 147 2.48 16.05 9.01
CA LEU A 147 1.23 15.47 8.53
C LEU A 147 0.47 14.75 9.66
N LEU A 148 -0.79 15.14 9.87
CA LEU A 148 -1.75 14.43 10.71
C LEU A 148 -2.69 13.58 9.85
N VAL A 149 -2.67 12.26 10.01
CA VAL A 149 -3.56 11.38 9.25
C VAL A 149 -4.69 10.87 10.13
N VAL A 150 -5.93 11.19 9.74
CA VAL A 150 -7.14 10.71 10.40
C VAL A 150 -7.81 9.66 9.49
N PRO A 151 -8.04 8.43 9.99
CA PRO A 151 -8.59 7.35 9.15
C PRO A 151 -10.06 7.63 8.79
N GLY A 152 -10.31 8.07 7.55
CA GLY A 152 -11.64 8.37 7.02
C GLY A 152 -12.10 7.49 5.85
N GLY A 153 -11.21 6.65 5.31
CA GLY A 153 -11.48 5.78 4.17
C GLY A 153 -11.75 4.31 4.52
N THR A 154 -11.93 3.49 3.48
CA THR A 154 -12.20 2.05 3.64
C THR A 154 -10.97 1.23 4.07
N PHE A 155 -9.79 1.56 3.54
CA PHE A 155 -8.58 0.74 3.72
C PHE A 155 -7.56 1.36 4.69
N ASN A 156 -7.37 2.69 4.60
CA ASN A 156 -6.51 3.49 5.49
C ASN A 156 -5.13 2.85 5.69
N HIS A 157 -4.51 2.39 4.60
CA HIS A 157 -3.25 1.66 4.64
C HIS A 157 -2.14 2.47 5.31
N PHE A 158 -2.04 3.75 4.98
CA PHE A 158 -1.05 4.63 5.58
C PHE A 158 -1.30 4.85 7.08
N ALA A 159 -2.53 5.26 7.45
CA ALA A 159 -2.90 5.53 8.84
C ALA A 159 -2.67 4.31 9.74
N ARG A 160 -3.05 3.13 9.26
CA ARG A 160 -2.85 1.86 9.99
C ARG A 160 -1.38 1.52 10.18
N THR A 161 -0.54 1.84 9.20
CA THR A 161 0.91 1.65 9.32
C THR A 161 1.50 2.62 10.34
N ALA A 162 1.01 3.86 10.36
CA ALA A 162 1.36 4.85 11.38
C ALA A 162 0.79 4.54 12.78
N GLY A 163 0.10 3.42 12.97
CA GLY A 163 -0.50 3.05 14.26
C GLY A 163 -1.77 3.84 14.61
N VAL A 164 -2.30 4.65 13.70
CA VAL A 164 -3.49 5.47 13.90
C VAL A 164 -4.73 4.68 13.46
N ALA A 165 -5.51 4.18 14.42
CA ALA A 165 -6.70 3.37 14.15
C ALA A 165 -8.02 4.15 14.27
N SER A 166 -8.02 5.30 14.95
CA SER A 166 -9.17 6.19 15.15
C SER A 166 -8.80 7.67 15.05
N ALA A 167 -9.81 8.55 15.06
CA ALA A 167 -9.61 9.99 15.20
C ALA A 167 -9.02 10.34 16.58
N ASP A 168 -9.42 9.62 17.63
CA ASP A 168 -8.87 9.79 18.98
C ASP A 168 -7.37 9.53 19.01
N ASP A 169 -6.89 8.44 18.37
CA ASP A 169 -5.46 8.13 18.29
C ASP A 169 -4.68 9.27 17.60
N ALA A 170 -5.25 9.83 16.53
CA ALA A 170 -4.64 10.94 15.80
C ALA A 170 -4.57 12.21 16.65
N VAL A 171 -5.65 12.55 17.35
CA VAL A 171 -5.73 13.72 18.23
C VAL A 171 -4.80 13.56 19.43
N ASP A 172 -4.75 12.38 20.06
CA ASP A 172 -3.85 12.08 21.17
C ASP A 172 -2.39 12.31 20.76
N ALA A 173 -1.99 11.79 19.60
CA ALA A 173 -0.63 11.99 19.07
C ALA A 173 -0.32 13.46 18.80
N LEU A 174 -1.27 14.21 18.21
CA LEU A 174 -1.13 15.65 17.98
C LEU A 174 -0.98 16.44 19.28
N GLN A 175 -1.81 16.15 20.27
CA GLN A 175 -1.81 16.86 21.55
C GLN A 175 -0.54 16.56 22.36
N ALA A 176 -0.03 15.33 22.27
CA ALA A 176 1.22 14.93 22.89
C ALA A 176 2.46 15.40 22.11
N GLY A 177 2.31 15.82 20.85
CA GLY A 177 3.45 16.12 19.98
C GLY A 177 4.26 14.87 19.64
N GLU A 178 3.60 13.72 19.51
CA GLU A 178 4.24 12.43 19.24
C GLU A 178 4.15 12.11 17.75
N GLY A 179 5.28 11.70 17.18
CA GLY A 179 5.33 11.27 15.80
C GLY A 179 6.58 10.50 15.43
N VAL A 180 6.75 10.35 14.13
CA VAL A 180 7.83 9.58 13.51
C VAL A 180 8.21 10.25 12.19
N ARG A 181 9.43 9.99 11.74
CA ARG A 181 9.87 10.42 10.42
C ARG A 181 9.71 9.26 9.44
N ALA A 182 8.80 9.42 8.49
CA ALA A 182 8.45 8.39 7.52
C ALA A 182 9.24 8.57 6.22
N ASP A 183 9.66 7.44 5.66
CA ASP A 183 10.12 7.30 4.31
C ASP A 183 8.95 7.44 3.34
N VAL A 184 9.26 8.00 2.18
CA VAL A 184 8.36 8.07 1.03
C VAL A 184 9.11 7.61 -0.21
N ALA A 185 8.39 7.27 -1.27
CA ALA A 185 9.00 7.17 -2.60
C ALA A 185 8.72 8.44 -3.41
N GLU A 186 9.66 8.75 -4.30
CA GLU A 186 9.47 9.72 -5.36
C GLU A 186 9.35 9.00 -6.69
N LEU A 187 8.33 9.37 -7.45
CA LEU A 187 8.00 8.85 -8.75
C LEU A 187 8.11 9.97 -9.79
N ALA A 188 9.05 9.86 -10.72
CA ALA A 188 9.20 10.82 -11.81
C ALA A 188 8.92 10.14 -13.17
N PHE A 189 8.34 10.89 -14.10
CA PHE A 189 8.10 10.45 -15.48
C PHE A 189 8.91 11.34 -16.43
N GLY A 190 9.96 10.80 -17.05
CA GLY A 190 10.92 11.63 -17.80
C GLY A 190 11.49 12.76 -16.93
N GLU A 191 11.38 14.00 -17.43
CA GLU A 191 11.82 15.23 -16.75
C GLU A 191 10.72 15.92 -15.92
N THR A 192 9.56 15.29 -15.70
CA THR A 192 8.51 15.89 -14.87
C THR A 192 8.90 15.94 -13.38
N PRO A 193 8.38 16.92 -12.61
CA PRO A 193 8.56 16.96 -11.17
C PRO A 193 8.11 15.64 -10.51
N PRO A 194 8.88 15.12 -9.54
CA PRO A 194 8.54 13.87 -8.89
C PRO A 194 7.29 13.98 -8.03
N ILE A 195 6.43 12.97 -8.11
CA ILE A 195 5.25 12.78 -7.28
C ILE A 195 5.65 12.00 -6.03
N THR A 196 5.09 12.38 -4.88
CA THR A 196 5.29 11.64 -3.62
C THR A 196 4.37 10.42 -3.59
N VAL A 197 4.92 9.25 -3.31
CA VAL A 197 4.20 7.98 -3.15
C VAL A 197 4.43 7.45 -1.75
N LEU A 198 3.35 7.10 -1.04
CA LEU A 198 3.40 6.73 0.37
C LEU A 198 3.40 5.22 0.60
N ASN A 199 2.62 4.46 -0.18
CA ASN A 199 2.45 3.03 0.02
C ASN A 199 2.96 2.22 -1.15
N SER A 200 2.43 2.45 -2.35
CA SER A 200 2.82 1.64 -3.50
C SER A 200 2.46 2.27 -4.83
N ALA A 201 3.29 1.96 -5.83
CA ALA A 201 3.02 2.17 -7.23
C ALA A 201 2.92 0.83 -7.98
N SER A 202 2.11 0.76 -9.03
CA SER A 202 1.98 -0.45 -9.85
C SER A 202 1.75 -0.15 -11.33
N VAL A 203 2.24 -1.06 -12.16
CA VAL A 203 2.11 -1.04 -13.63
C VAL A 203 1.60 -2.40 -14.12
N GLY A 204 0.83 -2.38 -15.21
CA GLY A 204 0.36 -3.58 -15.91
C GLY A 204 -1.13 -3.80 -15.76
N VAL A 205 -1.56 -5.05 -15.72
CA VAL A 205 -2.99 -5.42 -15.73
C VAL A 205 -3.67 -5.16 -14.37
N TYR A 206 -2.88 -4.98 -13.32
CA TYR A 206 -3.39 -4.91 -11.95
C TYR A 206 -4.25 -3.68 -11.61
N PRO A 207 -3.88 -2.44 -12.00
CA PRO A 207 -4.76 -1.27 -11.95
C PRO A 207 -6.20 -1.55 -12.39
N ASP A 208 -6.35 -2.12 -13.58
CA ASP A 208 -7.66 -2.39 -14.18
C ASP A 208 -8.42 -3.48 -13.40
N VAL A 209 -7.70 -4.45 -12.82
CA VAL A 209 -8.27 -5.47 -11.94
C VAL A 209 -8.81 -4.86 -10.65
N ILE A 210 -8.11 -3.92 -10.02
CA ILE A 210 -8.64 -3.21 -8.83
C ILE A 210 -9.89 -2.42 -9.20
N ALA A 211 -9.83 -1.61 -10.26
CA ALA A 211 -10.94 -0.76 -10.67
C ALA A 211 -12.20 -1.59 -10.97
N LEU A 212 -12.04 -2.70 -11.70
CA LEU A 212 -13.15 -3.62 -11.99
C LEU A 212 -13.63 -4.36 -10.74
N ARG A 213 -12.72 -4.76 -9.84
CA ARG A 213 -13.08 -5.42 -8.58
C ARG A 213 -13.94 -4.51 -7.70
N GLU A 214 -13.59 -3.24 -7.55
CA GLU A 214 -14.38 -2.32 -6.72
C GLU A 214 -15.77 -2.06 -7.33
N ARG A 215 -15.92 -2.03 -8.66
CA ARG A 215 -17.24 -2.00 -9.33
C ARG A 215 -18.07 -3.25 -9.07
N LEU A 216 -17.43 -4.43 -9.01
CA LEU A 216 -18.10 -5.71 -8.78
C LEU A 216 -18.34 -6.01 -7.29
N ARG A 217 -17.65 -5.32 -6.37
CA ARG A 217 -17.65 -5.58 -4.93
C ARG A 217 -19.05 -5.55 -4.29
N PRO A 218 -19.94 -4.59 -4.59
CA PRO A 218 -21.26 -4.53 -3.95
C PRO A 218 -22.12 -5.75 -4.27
N ARG A 219 -21.94 -6.36 -5.45
CA ARG A 219 -22.76 -7.46 -5.95
C ARG A 219 -22.20 -8.84 -5.64
N PHE A 220 -20.88 -8.99 -5.64
CA PHE A 220 -20.23 -10.30 -5.55
C PHE A 220 -19.37 -10.47 -4.28
N GLY A 221 -19.28 -9.43 -3.44
CA GLY A 221 -18.44 -9.45 -2.26
C GLY A 221 -16.93 -9.43 -2.58
N LYS A 222 -16.11 -9.32 -1.54
CA LYS A 222 -14.67 -9.01 -1.67
C LYS A 222 -13.86 -10.05 -2.47
N TRP A 223 -14.19 -11.33 -2.32
CA TRP A 223 -13.42 -12.43 -2.90
C TRP A 223 -13.80 -12.72 -4.35
N LEU A 224 -15.10 -12.94 -4.61
CA LEU A 224 -15.58 -13.30 -5.94
C LEU A 224 -15.43 -12.13 -6.93
N ALA A 225 -15.62 -10.88 -6.48
CA ALA A 225 -15.32 -9.70 -7.29
C ALA A 225 -13.86 -9.65 -7.74
N GLY A 226 -12.91 -10.05 -6.87
CA GLY A 226 -11.49 -10.08 -7.22
C GLY A 226 -11.15 -11.15 -8.24
N LEU A 227 -11.74 -12.34 -8.10
CA LEU A 227 -11.55 -13.43 -9.05
C LEU A 227 -12.12 -13.08 -10.44
N LEU A 228 -13.36 -12.58 -10.50
CA LEU A 228 -14.02 -12.19 -11.73
C LEU A 228 -13.31 -11.02 -12.42
N ALA A 229 -12.84 -10.04 -11.65
CA ALA A 229 -12.08 -8.92 -12.19
C ALA A 229 -10.75 -9.37 -12.78
N ALA A 230 -9.99 -10.19 -12.05
CA ALA A 230 -8.72 -10.74 -12.51
C ALA A 230 -8.91 -11.59 -13.77
N GLU A 231 -9.91 -12.47 -13.79
CA GLU A 231 -10.23 -13.29 -14.96
C GLU A 231 -10.61 -12.45 -16.18
N ARG A 232 -11.58 -11.55 -16.02
CA ARG A 232 -12.09 -10.74 -17.14
C ARG A 232 -11.01 -9.85 -17.73
N MET A 233 -10.14 -9.32 -16.88
CA MET A 233 -9.05 -8.47 -17.33
C MET A 233 -7.93 -9.28 -17.98
N LEU A 234 -7.46 -10.36 -17.35
CA LEU A 234 -6.37 -11.19 -17.90
C LEU A 234 -6.75 -11.92 -19.20
N ARG A 235 -8.04 -12.19 -19.43
CA ARG A 235 -8.53 -12.70 -20.72
C ARG A 235 -8.44 -11.67 -21.85
N ARG A 236 -8.55 -10.38 -21.52
CA ARG A 236 -8.54 -9.26 -22.49
C ARG A 236 -7.17 -8.59 -22.60
N SER A 237 -6.28 -8.86 -21.64
CA SER A 237 -4.95 -8.28 -21.58
C SER A 237 -3.86 -9.29 -21.99
N GLU A 238 -2.73 -8.75 -22.44
CA GLU A 238 -1.46 -9.45 -22.59
C GLU A 238 -0.44 -8.80 -21.64
N PRO A 239 0.66 -9.51 -21.35
CA PRO A 239 1.77 -8.97 -20.57
C PRO A 239 2.32 -7.67 -21.17
N VAL A 240 2.79 -6.78 -20.30
CA VAL A 240 3.46 -5.53 -20.65
C VAL A 240 4.97 -5.75 -20.68
N ALA A 241 5.64 -5.24 -21.71
CA ALA A 241 7.09 -5.25 -21.78
C ALA A 241 7.67 -4.14 -20.90
N VAL A 242 8.50 -4.54 -19.93
CA VAL A 242 9.18 -3.64 -19.00
C VAL A 242 10.69 -3.85 -19.03
N VAL A 243 11.46 -2.80 -18.78
CA VAL A 243 12.89 -2.90 -18.47
C VAL A 243 13.09 -2.47 -17.03
N VAL A 244 13.49 -3.39 -16.16
CA VAL A 244 13.70 -3.12 -14.73
C VAL A 244 15.18 -3.30 -14.40
N GLY A 245 15.86 -2.20 -14.05
CA GLY A 245 17.29 -2.24 -13.75
C GLY A 245 18.14 -2.80 -14.90
N GLY A 246 17.80 -2.43 -16.14
CA GLY A 246 18.48 -2.89 -17.36
C GLY A 246 18.07 -4.28 -17.86
N ARG A 247 17.28 -5.05 -17.08
CA ARG A 247 16.79 -6.38 -17.50
C ARG A 247 15.43 -6.26 -18.16
N ARG A 248 15.30 -6.76 -19.40
CA ARG A 248 14.04 -6.81 -20.14
C ARG A 248 13.18 -7.97 -19.64
N ALA A 249 11.90 -7.73 -19.39
CA ALA A 249 10.93 -8.75 -18.99
C ALA A 249 9.54 -8.44 -19.56
N GLU A 250 8.75 -9.48 -19.81
CA GLU A 250 7.31 -9.33 -20.04
C GLU A 250 6.58 -9.71 -18.76
N VAL A 251 5.70 -8.82 -18.28
CA VAL A 251 5.08 -8.94 -16.95
C VAL A 251 3.57 -8.75 -17.03
N TRP A 252 2.84 -9.54 -16.26
CA TRP A 252 1.41 -9.30 -16.03
C TRP A 252 1.19 -8.10 -15.10
N ALA A 253 2.08 -7.93 -14.12
CA ALA A 253 2.07 -6.80 -13.20
C ALA A 253 3.47 -6.57 -12.61
N LEU A 254 3.79 -5.30 -12.36
CA LEU A 254 4.93 -4.85 -11.59
C LEU A 254 4.43 -4.02 -10.42
N PHE A 255 4.92 -4.32 -9.22
CA PHE A 255 4.62 -3.58 -8.00
C PHE A 255 5.88 -3.00 -7.42
N VAL A 256 5.80 -1.77 -6.94
CA VAL A 256 6.85 -1.09 -6.18
C VAL A 256 6.20 -0.58 -4.90
N GLY A 257 6.40 -1.29 -3.80
CA GLY A 257 5.98 -0.86 -2.47
C GLY A 257 7.04 0.02 -1.80
N VAL A 258 6.61 1.02 -1.04
CA VAL A 258 7.49 1.77 -0.12
C VAL A 258 7.66 0.92 1.12
N GLY A 259 8.89 0.50 1.39
CA GLY A 259 9.24 -0.42 2.45
C GLY A 259 8.90 -1.89 2.18
N ARG A 260 9.48 -2.75 3.02
CA ARG A 260 9.35 -4.20 2.99
C ARG A 260 7.93 -4.60 3.33
N ASN A 261 7.44 -5.59 2.59
CA ASN A 261 6.13 -6.17 2.80
C ASN A 261 6.22 -7.65 3.24
N ASP A 262 5.12 -8.24 3.70
CA ASP A 262 5.09 -9.66 4.05
C ASP A 262 5.53 -10.51 2.84
N ARG A 263 6.45 -11.46 3.07
CA ARG A 263 6.88 -12.44 2.05
C ARG A 263 5.72 -13.28 1.48
N GLY A 264 4.59 -13.35 2.19
CA GLY A 264 3.39 -14.06 1.78
C GLY A 264 2.34 -13.22 1.04
N ILE A 265 2.48 -11.90 1.04
CA ILE A 265 1.64 -11.03 0.22
C ILE A 265 2.25 -11.06 -1.20
N HIS A 266 1.47 -10.86 -2.26
CA HIS A 266 2.02 -10.75 -3.63
C HIS A 266 1.85 -9.34 -4.22
N ALA A 267 0.83 -8.60 -3.78
CA ALA A 267 0.65 -7.17 -4.06
C ALA A 267 0.89 -6.35 -2.77
N PRO A 268 2.01 -5.62 -2.66
CA PRO A 268 2.42 -4.96 -1.43
C PRO A 268 1.68 -3.62 -1.24
N LEU A 269 0.37 -3.68 -1.00
CA LEU A 269 -0.49 -2.48 -0.86
C LEU A 269 -0.39 -1.79 0.51
N GLN A 270 0.22 -2.44 1.50
CA GLN A 270 0.36 -1.90 2.85
C GLN A 270 1.77 -2.16 3.35
N ARG A 271 2.54 -1.10 3.60
CA ARG A 271 3.89 -1.23 4.16
C ARG A 271 3.87 -1.75 5.60
N ARG A 272 4.94 -2.42 6.01
CA ARG A 272 5.10 -2.90 7.40
C ARG A 272 5.68 -1.84 8.29
N GLU A 273 6.71 -1.17 7.79
CA GLU A 273 7.49 -0.19 8.52
C GLU A 273 7.46 1.15 7.79
N LEU A 274 7.73 2.23 8.54
CA LEU A 274 7.72 3.59 8.02
C LEU A 274 9.11 4.06 7.59
N ASP A 275 10.19 3.43 8.06
CA ASP A 275 11.56 3.96 8.01
C ASP A 275 12.64 2.91 7.66
N ASP A 276 12.31 1.93 6.82
CA ASP A 276 13.23 0.84 6.48
C ASP A 276 14.12 1.10 5.26
N GLY A 277 13.99 2.28 4.63
CA GLY A 277 14.89 2.83 3.62
C GLY A 277 14.92 2.09 2.30
N VAL A 278 13.92 1.26 1.97
CA VAL A 278 13.93 0.44 0.74
C VAL A 278 12.59 0.45 0.00
N LEU A 279 12.64 0.08 -1.27
CA LEU A 279 11.49 -0.26 -2.10
C LEU A 279 11.39 -1.80 -2.19
N ASP A 280 10.19 -2.36 -2.01
CA ASP A 280 9.88 -3.77 -2.27
C ASP A 280 9.33 -3.91 -3.70
N VAL A 281 10.16 -4.45 -4.60
CA VAL A 281 9.83 -4.61 -6.01
C VAL A 281 9.38 -6.04 -6.27
N ARG A 282 8.18 -6.19 -6.86
CA ARG A 282 7.59 -7.50 -7.16
C ARG A 282 7.17 -7.59 -8.59
N VAL A 283 7.72 -8.59 -9.27
CA VAL A 283 7.54 -8.81 -10.70
C VAL A 283 6.73 -10.08 -10.89
N LEU A 284 5.52 -9.93 -11.40
CA LEU A 284 4.71 -11.05 -11.88
C LEU A 284 5.02 -11.25 -13.36
N HIS A 285 6.01 -12.09 -13.64
CA HIS A 285 6.43 -12.44 -15.00
C HIS A 285 5.32 -13.08 -15.82
N ARG A 286 5.43 -12.98 -17.15
CA ARG A 286 4.59 -13.71 -18.09
C ARG A 286 4.58 -15.21 -17.75
N GLY A 287 3.38 -15.75 -17.65
CA GLY A 287 3.10 -17.14 -17.31
C GLY A 287 1.66 -17.51 -17.66
N SER A 288 1.16 -18.63 -17.12
CA SER A 288 -0.24 -19.03 -17.34
C SER A 288 -1.22 -17.97 -16.83
N ARG A 289 -2.28 -17.70 -17.60
CA ARG A 289 -3.33 -16.74 -17.19
C ARG A 289 -3.99 -17.17 -15.88
N THR A 290 -4.17 -18.47 -15.65
CA THR A 290 -4.70 -19.01 -14.40
C THR A 290 -3.80 -18.71 -13.20
N GLY A 291 -2.48 -18.84 -13.35
CA GLY A 291 -1.51 -18.46 -12.32
C GLY A 291 -1.53 -16.96 -12.04
N ALA A 292 -1.66 -16.13 -13.08
CA ALA A 292 -1.81 -14.69 -12.93
C ALA A 292 -3.14 -14.31 -12.25
N ILE A 293 -4.25 -14.96 -12.59
CA ILE A 293 -5.56 -14.74 -11.93
C ILE A 293 -5.44 -15.06 -10.44
N ALA A 294 -4.82 -16.19 -10.11
CA ALA A 294 -4.55 -16.55 -8.73
C ALA A 294 -3.75 -15.42 -8.05
N ALA A 295 -2.58 -15.06 -8.60
CA ALA A 295 -1.69 -14.01 -8.09
C ALA A 295 -2.35 -12.63 -7.88
N LEU A 296 -3.28 -12.23 -8.75
CA LEU A 296 -3.92 -10.90 -8.68
C LEU A 296 -5.22 -10.88 -7.87
N ALA A 297 -5.83 -12.03 -7.56
CA ALA A 297 -7.12 -12.12 -6.87
C ALA A 297 -7.06 -11.86 -5.34
N PHE A 298 -5.91 -11.46 -4.77
CA PHE A 298 -5.64 -11.74 -3.35
C PHE A 298 -6.05 -10.66 -2.33
N GLY A 299 -6.92 -11.09 -1.40
CA GLY A 299 -6.93 -10.71 0.02
C GLY A 299 -6.50 -11.90 0.89
N GLN A 300 -6.22 -11.66 2.19
CA GLN A 300 -5.63 -12.63 3.14
C GLN A 300 -6.26 -14.04 3.15
N ARG A 301 -7.59 -14.16 2.99
CA ARG A 301 -8.31 -15.46 2.95
C ARG A 301 -8.21 -16.20 1.61
N THR A 302 -8.06 -15.46 0.52
CA THR A 302 -7.93 -16.01 -0.82
C THR A 302 -6.56 -16.67 -1.00
N ALA A 303 -5.53 -16.05 -0.42
CA ALA A 303 -4.13 -16.51 -0.49
C ALA A 303 -3.94 -17.86 0.21
N SER A 304 -4.58 -18.06 1.37
CA SER A 304 -4.51 -19.34 2.08
C SER A 304 -5.23 -20.46 1.35
N VAL A 305 -6.40 -20.19 0.76
CA VAL A 305 -7.17 -21.18 -0.03
C VAL A 305 -6.42 -21.56 -1.32
N LEU A 306 -5.92 -20.59 -2.09
CA LEU A 306 -5.22 -20.87 -3.34
C LEU A 306 -3.84 -21.50 -3.13
N ARG A 307 -3.14 -21.20 -2.02
CA ARG A 307 -1.93 -21.95 -1.61
C ARG A 307 -2.25 -23.40 -1.27
N ARG A 308 -3.36 -23.66 -0.56
CA ARG A 308 -3.80 -25.02 -0.25
C ARG A 308 -4.13 -25.82 -1.51
N LEU A 309 -4.60 -25.14 -2.57
CA LEU A 309 -4.87 -25.72 -3.88
C LEU A 309 -3.65 -25.78 -4.82
N ARG A 310 -2.46 -25.32 -4.40
CA ARG A 310 -1.23 -25.22 -5.23
C ARG A 310 -1.43 -24.44 -6.55
N LEU A 311 -2.37 -23.50 -6.57
CA LEU A 311 -2.68 -22.67 -7.75
C LEU A 311 -1.89 -21.36 -7.80
N VAL A 312 -1.02 -21.11 -6.80
CA VAL A 312 -0.19 -19.90 -6.74
C VAL A 312 1.06 -20.10 -7.58
N PRO A 313 1.40 -19.17 -8.49
CA PRO A 313 2.57 -19.33 -9.35
C PRO A 313 3.87 -19.34 -8.53
N GLU A 314 4.80 -20.23 -8.92
CA GLU A 314 6.13 -20.38 -8.30
C GLU A 314 7.08 -19.20 -8.54
N ARG A 315 6.72 -18.19 -9.35
CA ARG A 315 7.67 -17.14 -9.80
C ARG A 315 7.10 -15.73 -9.74
N VAL A 316 6.77 -15.25 -8.54
CA VAL A 316 6.84 -13.81 -8.27
C VAL A 316 8.29 -13.52 -7.89
N GLU A 317 9.03 -12.85 -8.78
CA GLU A 317 10.36 -12.36 -8.43
C GLU A 317 10.18 -11.20 -7.45
N ALA A 318 10.84 -11.27 -6.31
CA ALA A 318 10.79 -10.24 -5.27
C ALA A 318 12.22 -9.84 -4.90
N PHE A 319 12.50 -8.54 -4.94
CA PHE A 319 13.78 -8.00 -4.51
C PHE A 319 13.59 -6.60 -3.94
N THR A 320 14.56 -6.16 -3.13
CA THR A 320 14.57 -4.80 -2.57
C THR A 320 15.55 -3.91 -3.32
N SER A 321 15.22 -2.65 -3.50
CA SER A 321 16.12 -1.64 -4.07
C SER A 321 15.89 -0.28 -3.42
N THR A 322 16.87 0.62 -3.42
CA THR A 322 16.68 2.03 -3.01
C THR A 322 16.15 2.89 -4.16
N GLY A 323 16.29 2.41 -5.40
CA GLY A 323 15.71 3.04 -6.57
C GLY A 323 15.69 2.11 -7.77
N LEU A 324 14.81 2.39 -8.72
CA LEU A 324 14.73 1.67 -9.98
C LEU A 324 14.25 2.60 -11.11
N THR A 325 14.75 2.33 -12.31
CA THR A 325 14.20 2.87 -13.54
C THR A 325 13.41 1.77 -14.22
N ILE A 326 12.20 2.09 -14.65
CA ILE A 326 11.27 1.22 -15.34
C ILE A 326 10.95 1.87 -16.68
N ASP A 327 11.34 1.21 -17.77
CA ASP A 327 10.88 1.59 -19.10
C ASP A 327 9.66 0.73 -19.44
N VAL A 328 8.51 1.37 -19.65
CA VAL A 328 7.25 0.69 -19.98
C VAL A 328 6.93 0.93 -21.44
N ARG A 329 6.75 -0.14 -22.21
CA ARG A 329 6.37 -0.04 -23.62
C ARG A 329 4.83 -0.18 -23.77
N PRO A 330 4.20 0.64 -24.64
CA PRO A 330 2.79 0.62 -24.89
C PRO A 330 2.44 -0.60 -25.70
N ARG A 331 1.16 -0.93 -25.67
CA ARG A 331 0.63 -2.10 -26.33
C ARG A 331 -0.47 -1.68 -27.29
N ASN A 332 -0.38 -2.12 -28.55
CA ASN A 332 -1.38 -1.83 -29.59
C ASN A 332 -1.71 -0.33 -29.74
N GLY A 333 -0.74 0.55 -29.51
CA GLY A 333 -0.93 2.00 -29.56
C GLY A 333 -1.64 2.62 -28.34
N LEU A 334 -1.99 1.84 -27.31
CA LEU A 334 -2.57 2.35 -26.06
C LEU A 334 -1.47 2.60 -25.01
N PRO A 335 -1.48 3.76 -24.33
CA PRO A 335 -0.53 4.05 -23.26
C PRO A 335 -0.76 3.10 -22.08
N PRO A 336 0.31 2.55 -21.46
CA PRO A 336 0.17 1.69 -20.29
C PRO A 336 -0.35 2.50 -19.10
N GLY A 337 -1.40 2.01 -18.43
CA GLY A 337 -1.87 2.62 -17.19
C GLY A 337 -0.85 2.52 -16.06
N PHE A 338 -0.79 3.56 -15.22
CA PHE A 338 0.03 3.61 -14.01
C PHE A 338 -0.85 3.98 -12.81
N VAL A 339 -0.67 3.31 -11.67
CA VAL A 339 -1.40 3.64 -10.42
C VAL A 339 -0.42 3.85 -9.27
N HIS A 340 -0.61 4.93 -8.52
CA HIS A 340 0.06 5.15 -7.23
C HIS A 340 -0.96 5.50 -6.15
N ASP A 341 -0.79 4.96 -4.94
CA ASP A 341 -1.63 5.23 -3.76
C ASP A 341 -3.16 5.14 -3.97
N GLY A 342 -3.60 4.40 -5.00
CA GLY A 342 -5.01 4.22 -5.37
C GLY A 342 -5.52 5.17 -6.45
N GLU A 343 -4.70 6.10 -6.95
CA GLU A 343 -5.02 7.01 -8.04
C GLU A 343 -4.40 6.55 -9.36
N VAL A 344 -5.17 6.67 -10.45
CA VAL A 344 -4.73 6.30 -11.80
C VAL A 344 -4.16 7.54 -12.47
N ALA A 345 -2.86 7.54 -12.75
CA ALA A 345 -2.22 8.59 -13.55
C ALA A 345 -2.22 8.15 -15.02
N LEU A 346 -3.16 8.66 -15.82
CA LEU A 346 -3.21 8.43 -17.27
C LEU A 346 -2.48 9.53 -18.06
N ASP A 347 -2.44 10.75 -17.54
CA ASP A 347 -1.92 11.93 -18.28
C ASP A 347 -0.40 12.10 -18.15
N ALA A 348 0.19 11.79 -16.99
CA ALA A 348 1.64 11.88 -16.76
C ALA A 348 2.47 10.91 -17.64
N PRO A 349 2.03 9.66 -17.91
CA PRO A 349 2.67 8.77 -18.86
C PRO A 349 2.74 9.30 -20.30
N ALA A 350 1.73 10.06 -20.75
CA ALA A 350 1.66 10.56 -22.12
C ALA A 350 2.77 11.59 -22.42
N ALA A 351 3.05 12.48 -21.47
CA ALA A 351 4.13 13.47 -21.60
C ALA A 351 5.54 12.84 -21.61
N ALA A 352 5.77 11.81 -20.80
CA ALA A 352 7.06 11.10 -20.72
C ALA A 352 7.34 10.13 -21.88
N SER A 353 6.43 10.07 -22.87
CA SER A 353 6.62 9.29 -24.09
C SER A 353 7.56 9.91 -25.09
N ALA A 354 7.82 11.22 -24.98
CA ALA A 354 8.64 11.97 -25.93
C ALA A 354 10.12 11.55 -25.93
N ASP A 355 10.62 11.01 -24.81
CA ASP A 355 12.05 10.72 -24.62
C ASP A 355 12.45 9.28 -25.02
N LEU A 356 11.53 8.48 -25.54
CA LEU A 356 11.82 7.10 -25.97
C LEU A 356 11.81 6.99 -27.49
N SER A 357 12.83 6.30 -28.03
CA SER A 357 12.97 5.98 -29.46
C SER A 357 11.86 5.10 -30.05
N ALA A 358 10.92 4.66 -29.21
CA ALA A 358 9.65 4.05 -29.61
C ALA A 358 8.60 4.47 -28.57
N PRO A 359 7.30 4.47 -28.91
CA PRO A 359 6.25 4.88 -27.97
C PRO A 359 6.40 4.11 -26.64
N GLY A 360 6.02 4.74 -25.51
CA GLY A 360 6.16 4.20 -24.14
C GLY A 360 6.33 5.31 -23.11
N TYR A 361 6.77 4.98 -21.90
CA TYR A 361 7.28 5.99 -20.96
C TYR A 361 8.40 5.42 -20.10
N ARG A 362 9.32 6.29 -19.68
CA ARG A 362 10.31 5.98 -18.66
C ARG A 362 9.85 6.55 -17.34
N THR A 363 9.82 5.72 -16.31
CA THR A 363 9.56 6.15 -14.94
C THR A 363 10.69 5.77 -14.01
N ARG A 364 11.03 6.69 -13.10
CA ARG A 364 12.05 6.49 -12.08
C ARG A 364 11.38 6.52 -10.72
N VAL A 365 11.61 5.48 -9.93
CA VAL A 365 11.16 5.42 -8.53
C VAL A 365 12.38 5.38 -7.62
N ARG A 366 12.43 6.24 -6.62
CA ARG A 366 13.46 6.21 -5.57
C ARG A 366 12.84 6.35 -4.19
N VAL A 367 13.37 5.65 -3.20
CA VAL A 367 13.03 5.91 -1.80
C VAL A 367 13.74 7.18 -1.35
N VAL A 368 13.04 8.00 -0.58
CA VAL A 368 13.58 9.15 0.13
C VAL A 368 13.43 8.85 1.61
N PRO A 369 14.51 8.44 2.28
CA PRO A 369 14.45 8.14 3.70
C PRO A 369 14.14 9.38 4.53
N ALA A 370 13.40 9.20 5.62
CA ALA A 370 13.10 10.24 6.60
C ALA A 370 12.60 11.55 5.95
N ALA A 371 11.66 11.42 5.02
CA ALA A 371 11.24 12.50 4.15
C ALA A 371 10.13 13.38 4.72
N MET A 372 9.34 12.87 5.66
CA MET A 372 8.17 13.57 6.19
C MET A 372 7.94 13.24 7.66
N ASP A 373 7.62 14.25 8.45
CA ASP A 373 7.20 14.09 9.83
C ASP A 373 5.69 13.76 9.87
N VAL A 374 5.33 12.71 10.59
CA VAL A 374 3.95 12.18 10.66
C VAL A 374 3.56 11.97 12.12
N TYR A 375 2.40 12.49 12.52
CA TYR A 375 1.86 12.22 13.85
C TYR A 375 1.46 10.75 13.99
N ARG A 376 1.89 10.16 15.10
CA ARG A 376 1.68 8.76 15.45
C ARG A 376 1.66 8.66 16.98
N PRO A 377 0.76 7.86 17.58
CA PRO A 377 0.83 7.54 18.99
C PRO A 377 2.16 6.84 19.31
N ALA A 378 2.84 7.26 20.38
CA ALA A 378 4.02 6.55 20.86
C ALA A 378 3.69 5.09 21.16
N ALA A 379 4.68 4.21 20.99
CA ALA A 379 4.55 2.82 21.36
C ALA A 379 4.37 2.72 22.88
N ARG A 380 3.13 2.61 23.37
CA ARG A 380 2.92 2.35 24.81
C ARG A 380 3.62 1.04 25.15
N PRO A 381 4.55 1.00 26.13
CA PRO A 381 5.13 -0.25 26.57
C PRO A 381 4.00 -1.18 27.02
N VAL A 382 4.03 -2.42 26.54
CA VAL A 382 3.08 -3.44 26.99
C VAL A 382 3.35 -3.63 28.48
N ALA A 383 2.40 -3.22 29.33
CA ALA A 383 2.47 -3.51 30.75
C ALA A 383 2.57 -5.04 30.90
N GLY A 384 3.68 -5.50 31.47
CA GLY A 384 4.04 -6.91 31.61
C GLY A 384 3.16 -7.67 32.58
#